data_AF-A0A1N6QVY6-F1
#
_entry.id   AF-A0A1N6QVY6-F1
#
_cell.length_a   1.000
_cell.length_b   1.000
_cell.length_c   1.000
_cell.angle_alpha   90.00
_cell.angle_beta   90.00
_cell.angle_gamma   90.00
#
_symmetry.space_group_name_H-M   'P 1'
#
loop_
_entity.id
_entity.type
_entity.pdbx_description
1 polymer ?
#
loop_
_entity_poly.entity_id
_entity_poly.type
_entity_poly.pdbx_seq_one_letter_code
_entity_poly.pdbx_strand_id
1 'polypeptide(L)'
;MEFGFLGFTVFDVALLFACSIGAILGSLVQAILATIHHDGPPRSEKELRIAPPHIRKIRAAWLSMRLFIGAVLGFVFALYFVGMLNQSAATFCRIWALSFLVGYAAPKLWVLKGERVAKRMIESGGDVGKV
;
A
#
# COMPACT_ATOMS: atom_id res chain seq x y z
N MET A 1 -19.90 -19.95 18.13
CA MET A 1 -19.89 -21.04 17.15
C MET A 1 -18.45 -21.49 17.00
N GLU A 2 -18.06 -22.55 17.70
CA GLU A 2 -16.71 -23.08 17.64
C GLU A 2 -16.55 -23.92 16.37
N PHE A 3 -15.59 -23.56 15.52
CA PHE A 3 -15.15 -24.40 14.40
C PHE A 3 -14.24 -25.52 14.94
N GLY A 4 -14.78 -26.37 15.81
CA GLY A 4 -14.05 -27.36 16.60
C GLY A 4 -13.44 -28.53 15.82
N PHE A 5 -13.60 -28.59 14.49
CA PHE A 5 -13.07 -29.69 13.67
C PHE A 5 -11.61 -29.46 13.19
N LEU A 6 -11.11 -28.22 13.24
CA LEU A 6 -9.79 -27.84 12.73
C LEU A 6 -8.90 -27.14 13.77
N GLY A 7 -9.38 -26.97 15.02
CA GLY A 7 -8.66 -26.23 16.06
C GLY A 7 -8.55 -24.72 15.81
N PHE A 8 -9.26 -24.19 14.80
CA PHE A 8 -9.27 -22.76 14.49
C PHE A 8 -10.22 -22.01 15.42
N THR A 9 -9.71 -20.97 16.07
CA THR A 9 -10.54 -20.05 16.83
C THR A 9 -11.23 -19.04 15.90
N VAL A 10 -12.33 -18.44 16.35
CA VAL A 10 -12.99 -17.35 15.61
C VAL A 10 -12.02 -16.17 15.41
N PHE A 11 -11.08 -15.98 16.33
CA PHE A 11 -10.04 -14.97 16.25
C PHE A 11 -9.08 -15.23 15.09
N ASP A 12 -8.68 -16.48 14.86
CA ASP A 12 -7.79 -16.86 13.76
C ASP A 12 -8.44 -16.62 12.39
N VAL A 13 -9.73 -16.94 12.27
CA VAL A 13 -10.49 -16.66 11.04
C VAL A 13 -10.60 -15.15 10.81
N ALA A 14 -10.89 -14.37 11.85
CA ALA A 14 -10.93 -12.91 11.77
C ALA A 14 -9.57 -12.32 11.36
N LEU A 15 -8.46 -12.85 11.88
CA LEU A 15 -7.10 -12.47 11.51
C LEU A 15 -6.78 -12.79 10.05
N LEU A 16 -7.29 -13.90 9.52
CA LEU A 16 -7.05 -14.30 8.14
C LEU A 16 -7.68 -13.29 7.16
N PHE A 17 -8.95 -12.93 7.38
CA PHE A 17 -9.62 -11.89 6.59
C PHE A 17 -8.97 -10.51 6.76
N ALA A 18 -8.66 -10.14 8.00
CA ALA A 18 -7.94 -8.92 8.34
C ALA A 18 -6.62 -8.77 7.56
N CYS A 19 -5.82 -9.82 7.53
CA CYS A 19 -4.54 -9.84 6.82
C CYS A 19 -4.73 -9.70 5.31
N SER A 20 -5.68 -10.44 4.73
CA SER A 20 -5.96 -10.35 3.28
C SER A 20 -6.44 -8.95 2.89
N ILE A 21 -7.40 -8.37 3.62
CA ILE A 21 -7.94 -7.04 3.34
C ILE A 21 -6.85 -5.98 3.51
N GLY A 22 -6.09 -6.04 4.60
CA GLY A 22 -5.03 -5.07 4.85
C GLY A 22 -3.92 -5.11 3.81
N ALA A 23 -3.53 -6.31 3.36
CA ALA A 23 -2.56 -6.46 2.29
C ALA A 23 -3.06 -5.89 0.95
N ILE A 24 -4.32 -6.14 0.60
CA ILE A 24 -4.96 -5.58 -0.62
C ILE A 24 -4.96 -4.05 -0.56
N LEU A 25 -5.38 -3.47 0.57
CA LEU A 25 -5.44 -2.02 0.75
C LEU A 25 -4.04 -1.39 0.74
N GLY A 26 -3.06 -2.02 1.39
CA GLY A 26 -1.66 -1.59 1.34
C GLY A 26 -1.07 -1.61 -0.07
N SER A 27 -1.35 -2.67 -0.84
CA SER A 27 -0.93 -2.79 -2.24
C SER A 27 -1.62 -1.75 -3.14
N LEU A 28 -2.91 -1.49 -2.91
CA LEU A 28 -3.66 -0.46 -3.63
C LEU A 28 -3.08 0.93 -3.37
N VAL A 29 -2.72 1.25 -2.11
CA VAL A 29 -2.04 2.51 -1.79
C VAL A 29 -0.71 2.62 -2.55
N GLN A 30 0.09 1.55 -2.61
CA GLN A 30 1.33 1.57 -3.38
C GLN A 30 1.09 1.82 -4.88
N ALA A 31 0.09 1.18 -5.47
CA ALA A 31 -0.27 1.39 -6.88
C ALA A 31 -0.75 2.82 -7.15
N ILE A 32 -1.54 3.39 -6.22
CA ILE A 32 -1.97 4.79 -6.30
C ILE A 32 -0.77 5.73 -6.21
N LEU A 33 0.15 5.54 -5.26
CA LEU A 33 1.36 6.37 -5.16
C LEU A 33 2.28 6.24 -6.37
N ALA A 34 2.32 5.07 -7.02
CA ALA A 34 3.09 4.86 -8.24
C ALA A 34 2.48 5.56 -9.47
N THR A 35 1.17 5.84 -9.45
CA THR A 35 0.44 6.43 -10.58
C THR A 35 0.16 7.93 -10.40
N ILE A 36 0.25 8.44 -9.17
CA ILE A 36 -0.02 9.84 -8.85
C ILE A 36 1.27 10.65 -8.79
N HIS A 37 1.34 11.72 -9.60
CA HIS A 37 2.35 12.76 -9.43
C HIS A 37 2.10 13.52 -8.12
N HIS A 38 3.05 13.42 -7.18
CA HIS A 38 2.96 14.05 -5.87
C HIS A 38 3.25 15.56 -5.89
N ASP A 39 3.94 16.04 -6.93
CA ASP A 39 4.48 17.40 -7.03
C ASP A 39 3.42 18.49 -7.29
N GLY A 40 2.16 18.10 -7.47
CA GLY A 40 1.04 19.03 -7.50
C GLY A 40 -0.22 18.41 -8.09
N PRO A 41 -1.40 19.05 -7.92
CA PRO A 41 -2.56 18.67 -8.71
C PRO A 41 -2.20 18.79 -10.20
N PRO A 42 -2.73 17.92 -11.08
CA PRO A 42 -2.45 17.99 -12.52
C PRO A 42 -2.73 19.42 -13.02
N ARG A 43 -1.66 20.11 -13.42
CA ARG A 43 -1.62 21.53 -13.78
C ARG A 43 -1.11 21.68 -15.22
N SER A 44 -2.04 21.81 -16.15
CA SER A 44 -1.99 22.75 -17.29
C SER A 44 -3.44 22.95 -17.79
N GLU A 45 -3.86 24.10 -18.32
CA GLU A 45 -3.14 25.28 -18.82
C GLU A 45 -3.62 26.56 -18.11
N LYS A 46 -2.68 27.36 -17.59
CA LYS A 46 -2.78 28.75 -17.08
C LYS A 46 -4.11 29.18 -16.38
N GLU A 47 -4.09 29.17 -15.05
CA GLU A 47 -4.93 30.02 -14.16
C GLU A 47 -6.37 30.32 -14.60
N LEU A 48 -7.25 29.33 -14.55
CA LEU A 48 -8.69 29.59 -14.57
C LEU A 48 -9.29 29.15 -13.23
N ARG A 49 -9.95 30.09 -12.56
CA ARG A 49 -10.73 29.89 -11.31
C ARG A 49 -11.81 28.80 -11.49
N ILE A 50 -12.17 28.49 -12.74
CA ILE A 50 -13.12 27.46 -13.17
C ILE A 50 -12.46 26.65 -14.29
N ALA A 51 -12.01 25.43 -13.99
CA ALA A 51 -11.38 24.54 -14.96
C ALA A 51 -12.42 23.90 -15.90
N PRO A 52 -12.08 23.61 -17.17
CA PRO A 52 -12.94 22.86 -18.07
C PRO A 52 -13.34 21.49 -17.48
N PRO A 53 -14.50 20.92 -17.87
CA PRO A 53 -15.10 19.77 -17.21
C PRO A 53 -14.21 18.51 -17.19
N HIS A 54 -13.33 18.35 -18.18
CA HIS A 54 -12.40 17.22 -18.23
C HIS A 54 -11.27 17.34 -17.18
N ILE A 55 -10.65 18.52 -17.02
CA ILE A 55 -9.63 18.78 -15.99
C ILE A 55 -10.24 18.67 -14.58
N ARG A 56 -11.50 19.09 -14.40
CA ARG A 56 -12.18 18.98 -13.10
C ARG A 56 -12.35 17.53 -12.65
N LYS A 57 -12.68 16.62 -13.58
CA LYS A 57 -12.77 15.17 -13.28
C LYS A 57 -11.42 14.60 -12.87
N ILE A 58 -10.35 14.96 -13.57
CA ILE A 58 -8.99 14.51 -13.26
C ILE A 58 -8.55 15.03 -11.88
N ARG A 59 -8.83 16.31 -11.56
CA ARG A 59 -8.55 16.88 -10.23
C ARG A 59 -9.37 16.22 -9.12
N ALA A 60 -10.64 15.93 -9.37
CA ALA A 60 -11.49 15.22 -8.41
C ALA A 60 -10.98 13.80 -8.15
N ALA A 61 -10.57 13.07 -9.19
CA ALA A 61 -9.96 11.74 -9.06
C ALA A 61 -8.61 11.80 -8.31
N TRP A 62 -7.77 12.79 -8.62
CA TRP A 62 -6.52 13.01 -7.89
C TRP A 62 -6.76 13.29 -6.40
N LEU A 63 -7.74 14.14 -6.08
CA LEU A 63 -8.09 14.48 -4.70
C LEU A 63 -8.69 13.27 -3.96
N SER A 64 -9.59 12.51 -4.60
CA SER A 64 -10.20 11.32 -3.99
C SER A 64 -9.15 10.26 -3.68
N MET A 65 -8.18 10.06 -4.58
CA MET A 65 -7.09 9.11 -4.35
C MET A 65 -6.16 9.58 -3.21
N ARG A 66 -5.85 10.88 -3.11
CA ARG A 66 -5.10 11.42 -1.97
C ARG A 66 -5.86 11.27 -0.65
N LEU A 67 -7.16 11.55 -0.64
CA LEU A 67 -8.02 11.36 0.53
C LEU A 67 -8.07 9.88 0.94
N PHE A 68 -8.14 8.97 -0.04
CA PHE A 68 -8.10 7.53 0.22
C PHE A 68 -6.78 7.10 0.88
N ILE A 69 -5.63 7.57 0.37
CA ILE A 69 -4.32 7.31 1.00
C ILE A 69 -4.30 7.85 2.43
N GLY A 70 -4.78 9.07 2.65
CA GLY A 70 -4.87 9.68 3.97
C GLY A 70 -5.77 8.91 4.93
N ALA A 71 -6.91 8.41 4.43
CA ALA A 71 -7.84 7.59 5.21
C ALA A 71 -7.21 6.25 5.62
N VAL A 72 -6.53 5.56 4.70
CA VAL A 72 -5.81 4.32 5.02
C VAL A 72 -4.71 4.57 6.04
N LEU A 73 -3.91 5.64 5.87
CA LEU A 73 -2.85 6.00 6.81
C LEU A 73 -3.42 6.30 8.21
N GLY A 74 -4.43 7.16 8.30
CA GLY A 74 -5.10 7.51 9.55
C GLY A 74 -5.71 6.29 10.24
N PHE A 75 -6.26 5.37 9.47
CA PHE A 75 -6.81 4.12 9.98
C PHE A 75 -5.71 3.21 10.57
N VAL A 76 -4.56 3.06 9.90
CA VAL A 76 -3.41 2.31 10.45
C VAL A 76 -2.89 2.94 11.75
N PHE A 77 -2.78 4.27 11.80
CA PHE A 77 -2.40 4.98 13.02
C PHE A 77 -3.42 4.80 14.15
N ALA A 78 -4.72 4.86 13.85
CA ALA A 78 -5.77 4.63 14.83
C ALA A 78 -5.63 3.24 15.45
N LEU A 79 -5.43 2.19 14.64
CA LEU A 79 -5.18 0.84 15.14
C LEU A 79 -3.93 0.76 16.02
N TYR A 80 -2.85 1.44 15.64
CA TYR A 80 -1.64 1.49 16.47
C TYR A 80 -1.93 2.07 17.86
N PHE A 81 -2.63 3.21 17.94
CA PHE A 81 -3.03 3.81 19.22
C PHE A 81 -3.97 2.91 20.02
N VAL A 82 -4.99 2.32 19.39
CA VAL A 82 -5.92 1.38 20.04
C VAL A 82 -5.15 0.19 20.62
N GLY A 83 -4.18 -0.35 19.88
CA GLY A 83 -3.34 -1.45 20.32
C GLY A 83 -2.31 -1.09 21.40
N MET A 84 -1.98 0.20 21.58
CA MET A 84 -1.19 0.66 22.72
C MET A 84 -2.04 0.84 23.98
N LEU A 85 -3.28 1.32 23.83
CA LEU A 85 -4.19 1.60 24.94
C LEU A 85 -4.84 0.34 25.54
N ASN A 86 -5.15 -0.66 24.71
CA ASN A 86 -5.81 -1.89 25.15
C ASN A 86 -4.92 -3.13 24.93
N GLN A 87 -4.44 -3.74 26.02
CA GLN A 87 -3.60 -4.94 25.98
C GLN A 87 -4.30 -6.15 25.35
N SER A 88 -5.62 -6.29 25.52
CA SER A 88 -6.40 -7.39 24.95
C SER A 88 -6.55 -7.30 23.42
N ALA A 89 -6.60 -6.10 22.87
CA ALA A 89 -6.73 -5.85 21.43
C ALA A 89 -5.38 -5.56 20.73
N ALA A 90 -4.29 -5.47 21.51
CA ALA A 90 -2.97 -5.10 21.02
C ALA A 90 -2.48 -6.02 19.88
N THR A 91 -2.60 -7.33 20.08
CA THR A 91 -2.16 -8.33 19.09
C THR A 91 -2.92 -8.19 17.77
N PHE A 92 -4.25 -8.05 17.84
CA PHE A 92 -5.10 -7.87 16.66
C PHE A 92 -4.73 -6.61 15.86
N CYS A 93 -4.59 -5.48 16.55
CA CYS A 93 -4.29 -4.20 15.90
C CYS A 93 -2.89 -4.19 15.27
N ARG A 94 -1.89 -4.80 15.94
CA ARG A 94 -0.53 -4.92 15.40
C ARG A 94 -0.50 -5.79 14.15
N ILE A 95 -1.22 -6.91 14.13
CA ILE A 95 -1.29 -7.79 12.96
C ILE A 95 -1.91 -7.06 11.77
N TRP A 96 -3.00 -6.31 11.99
CA TRP A 96 -3.55 -5.43 10.96
C TRP A 96 -2.53 -4.40 10.46
N ALA A 97 -1.88 -3.66 11.36
CA ALA A 97 -0.91 -2.65 10.94
C ALA A 97 0.23 -3.26 10.10
N LEU A 98 0.71 -4.44 10.49
CA LEU A 98 1.73 -5.18 9.74
C LEU A 98 1.23 -5.66 8.38
N SER A 99 -0.03 -6.10 8.25
CA SER A 99 -0.57 -6.56 6.97
C SER A 99 -0.63 -5.44 5.93
N PHE A 100 -1.04 -4.23 6.35
CA PHE A 100 -0.99 -3.03 5.50
C PHE A 100 0.44 -2.69 5.08
N LEU A 101 1.37 -2.71 6.05
CA LEU A 101 2.78 -2.39 5.79
C LEU A 101 3.41 -3.38 4.80
N VAL A 102 3.16 -4.68 4.97
CA VAL A 102 3.65 -5.73 4.07
C VAL A 102 3.04 -5.58 2.68
N GLY A 103 1.72 -5.37 2.58
CA GLY A 103 1.05 -5.14 1.29
C GLY A 103 1.60 -3.92 0.55
N TYR A 104 1.93 -2.86 1.27
CA TYR A 104 2.56 -1.66 0.73
C TYR A 104 4.02 -1.87 0.30
N ALA A 105 4.80 -2.62 1.09
CA ALA A 105 6.24 -2.81 0.88
C ALA A 105 6.57 -3.85 -0.20
N ALA A 106 5.74 -4.88 -0.35
CA ALA A 106 6.03 -6.02 -1.24
C ALA A 106 6.27 -5.60 -2.71
N PRO A 107 5.44 -4.77 -3.36
CA PRO A 107 5.68 -4.37 -4.74
C PRO A 107 7.00 -3.60 -4.92
N LYS A 108 7.34 -2.72 -3.97
CA LYS A 108 8.60 -1.95 -3.99
C LYS A 108 9.82 -2.85 -3.89
N LEU A 109 9.75 -3.87 -3.02
CA LEU A 109 10.83 -4.85 -2.87
C LEU A 109 11.05 -5.66 -4.15
N TRP A 110 10.01 -5.99 -4.90
CA TRP A 110 10.11 -6.71 -6.16
C TRP A 110 10.85 -5.90 -7.24
N VAL A 111 10.50 -4.62 -7.39
CA VAL A 111 11.16 -3.72 -8.35
C VAL A 111 12.65 -3.59 -8.03
N LEU A 112 13.00 -3.33 -6.76
CA LEU A 112 14.39 -3.20 -6.32
C LEU A 112 15.21 -4.49 -6.52
N LYS A 113 14.59 -5.66 -6.35
CA LYS A 113 15.26 -6.94 -6.60
C LYS A 113 15.48 -7.17 -8.10
N GLY A 114 14.49 -6.85 -8.93
CA GLY A 114 14.59 -6.95 -10.39
C GLY A 114 15.73 -6.11 -10.95
N GLU A 115 15.85 -4.85 -10.54
CA GLU A 115 16.93 -3.95 -10.96
C GLU A 115 18.32 -4.46 -10.55
N ARG A 116 18.46 -4.99 -9.33
CA ARG A 116 19.75 -5.54 -8.87
C ARG A 116 20.16 -6.79 -9.64
N VAL A 117 19.22 -7.67 -9.96
CA VAL A 117 19.50 -8.88 -10.75
C VAL A 117 19.86 -8.50 -12.19
N ALA A 118 19.13 -7.57 -12.81
CA ALA A 118 19.43 -7.06 -14.14
C ALA A 118 20.83 -6.42 -14.20
N LYS A 119 21.19 -5.60 -13.20
CA LYS A 119 22.52 -4.99 -13.10
C LYS A 119 23.64 -6.03 -13.03
N ARG A 120 23.46 -7.10 -12.23
CA ARG A 120 24.45 -8.20 -12.13
C ARG A 120 24.60 -8.97 -13.44
N MET A 121 23.52 -9.20 -14.18
CA MET A 121 23.58 -9.90 -15.47
C MET A 121 24.35 -9.11 -16.53
N ILE A 122 24.21 -7.78 -16.55
CA ILE A 122 24.97 -6.90 -17.43
C ILE A 122 26.46 -6.92 -17.06
N GLU A 123 26.78 -6.86 -15.76
CA GLU A 123 28.17 -6.92 -15.27
C GLU A 123 28.83 -8.28 -15.59
N SER A 124 28.12 -9.40 -15.48
CA SER A 124 28.65 -10.74 -15.84
C SER A 124 28.73 -10.99 -17.35
N GLY A 125 27.89 -10.34 -18.17
CA GLY A 125 27.93 -10.46 -19.63
C GLY A 125 29.08 -9.69 -20.29
N GLY A 126 29.67 -8.71 -19.59
CA GLY A 126 30.82 -7.93 -20.07
C GLY A 126 32.17 -8.65 -19.97
N ASP A 127 32.24 -9.75 -19.23
CA ASP A 127 33.50 -10.46 -18.92
C ASP A 127 33.80 -11.62 -19.90
N VAL A 128 32.86 -11.97 -20.79
CA VAL A 128 33.02 -13.04 -21.78
C VAL A 128 33.65 -12.54 -23.10
N GLY A 129 33.86 -11.22 -23.24
CA GLY A 129 34.41 -10.59 -24.45
C GLY A 129 35.92 -10.29 -24.43
N LYS A 130 36.64 -10.74 -23.41
CA LYS A 130 38.10 -10.55 -23.26
C LYS A 130 38.80 -11.85 -22.88
N VAL A 131 38.75 -12.85 -23.76
CA VAL A 131 39.71 -13.96 -23.79
C VAL A 131 40.14 -14.18 -25.22
#